data_AF-A0A6S6SFC9-F1
#
_entry.id   AF-A0A6S6SFC9-F1
#
_cell.length_a   1.000
_cell.length_b   1.000
_cell.length_c   1.000
_cell.angle_alpha   90.00
_cell.angle_beta   90.00
_cell.angle_gamma   90.00
#
_symmetry.space_group_name_H-M   'P 1'
#
loop_
_entity.id
_entity.type
_entity.pdbx_description
1 polymer ?
#
loop_
_entity_poly.entity_id
_entity_poly.type
_entity_poly.pdbx_seq_one_letter_code
_entity_poly.pdbx_strand_id
1 'polypeptide(L)'
;MTTLLSTNITKDNKSLSYNESLTLLQEIKNDALVLGTGEKVLYVFIDPLCKHSRKFVRMVYKNQKMLSKYQYHFFLYGIPRLKSTEVISAIYLSEDPIETQLDVMINKKIFYHKDTNSSKTKINRINTVAKKIAVSKRPYIFIVK
;
A
#
# COMPACT_ATOMS: atom_id res chain seq x y z
N MET A 1 -9.34 -46.80 -22.56
CA MET A 1 -9.31 -45.39 -22.99
C MET A 1 -10.54 -44.70 -22.43
N THR A 2 -10.38 -43.94 -21.35
CA THR A 2 -11.46 -43.09 -20.83
C THR A 2 -10.82 -41.81 -20.32
N THR A 3 -10.91 -40.77 -21.14
CA THR A 3 -10.38 -39.44 -20.87
C THR A 3 -11.32 -38.73 -19.90
N LEU A 4 -10.84 -38.41 -18.69
CA LEU A 4 -11.51 -37.49 -17.77
C LEU A 4 -10.94 -36.09 -17.99
N LEU A 5 -11.68 -35.28 -18.76
CA LEU A 5 -11.46 -33.84 -18.89
C LEU A 5 -12.13 -33.15 -17.69
N SER A 6 -11.34 -32.77 -16.69
CA SER A 6 -11.80 -31.89 -15.61
C SER A 6 -11.47 -30.43 -15.96
N THR A 7 -12.50 -29.77 -16.48
CA THR A 7 -12.83 -28.35 -16.42
C THR A 7 -11.78 -27.38 -15.87
N ASN A 8 -11.19 -26.60 -16.78
CA ASN A 8 -10.53 -25.33 -16.47
C ASN A 8 -11.56 -24.32 -15.95
N ILE A 9 -11.59 -24.08 -14.64
CA ILE A 9 -12.22 -22.89 -14.07
C ILE A 9 -11.24 -21.73 -14.25
N THR A 10 -11.30 -21.06 -15.39
CA THR A 10 -10.65 -19.77 -15.58
C THR A 10 -11.37 -18.75 -14.71
N LYS A 11 -10.73 -18.39 -13.60
CA LYS A 11 -11.17 -17.31 -12.72
C LYS A 11 -10.95 -15.99 -13.45
N ASP A 12 -11.97 -15.49 -14.14
CA ASP A 12 -11.99 -14.19 -14.80
C ASP A 12 -11.88 -13.06 -13.77
N ASN A 13 -10.67 -12.80 -13.29
CA ASN A 13 -10.34 -11.54 -12.63
C ASN A 13 -10.20 -10.47 -13.72
N LYS A 14 -11.33 -9.94 -14.19
CA LYS A 14 -11.33 -8.77 -15.08
C LYS A 14 -10.68 -7.61 -14.32
N SER A 15 -9.45 -7.27 -14.70
CA SER A 15 -8.75 -6.10 -14.17
C SER A 15 -9.56 -4.85 -14.49
N LEU A 16 -9.76 -3.98 -13.50
CA LEU A 16 -10.38 -2.68 -13.70
C LEU A 16 -9.59 -1.86 -14.74
N SER A 17 -10.28 -0.99 -15.46
CA SER A 17 -9.62 0.00 -16.31
C SER A 17 -8.80 1.00 -15.47
N TYR A 18 -7.94 1.75 -16.16
CA TYR A 18 -7.14 2.80 -15.51
C TYR A 18 -8.02 3.83 -14.80
N ASN A 19 -9.07 4.34 -15.45
CA ASN A 19 -9.95 5.37 -14.89
C ASN A 19 -10.74 4.84 -13.68
N GLU A 20 -11.28 3.63 -13.76
CA GLU A 20 -11.99 3.00 -12.63
C GLU A 20 -11.05 2.80 -11.43
N SER A 21 -9.81 2.36 -11.69
CA SER A 21 -8.79 2.23 -10.64
C SER A 21 -8.44 3.58 -10.03
N LEU A 22 -8.28 4.62 -10.86
CA LEU A 22 -7.96 5.98 -10.41
C LEU A 22 -9.07 6.55 -9.53
N THR A 23 -10.35 6.40 -9.90
CA THR A 23 -11.50 6.84 -9.10
C THR A 23 -11.45 6.21 -7.70
N LEU A 24 -11.27 4.88 -7.62
CA LEU A 24 -11.17 4.19 -6.34
C LEU A 24 -9.97 4.63 -5.50
N LEU A 25 -8.83 4.97 -6.13
CA LEU A 25 -7.65 5.46 -5.42
C LEU A 25 -7.87 6.88 -4.89
N GLN A 26 -8.59 7.73 -5.62
CA GLN A 26 -8.94 9.07 -5.19
C GLN A 26 -9.84 9.06 -3.95
N GLU A 27 -10.77 8.10 -3.85
CA GLU A 27 -11.65 7.94 -2.67
C GLU A 27 -10.88 7.72 -1.35
N ILE A 28 -9.71 7.08 -1.43
CA ILE A 28 -8.85 6.80 -0.27
C ILE A 28 -7.63 7.73 -0.18
N LYS A 29 -7.50 8.76 -1.04
CA LYS A 29 -6.31 9.62 -1.09
C LYS A 29 -5.91 10.20 0.28
N ASN A 30 -6.89 10.60 1.09
CA ASN A 30 -6.67 11.17 2.43
C ASN A 30 -6.29 10.13 3.50
N ASP A 31 -6.39 8.84 3.17
CA ASP A 31 -5.89 7.75 4.01
C ASP A 31 -4.39 7.49 3.78
N ALA A 32 -3.80 8.08 2.72
CA ALA A 32 -2.40 7.90 2.38
C ALA A 32 -1.45 8.67 3.30
N LEU A 33 -0.25 8.12 3.43
CA LEU A 33 0.93 8.78 3.97
C LEU A 33 1.73 9.39 2.81
N VAL A 34 1.91 10.71 2.82
CA VAL A 34 2.48 11.46 1.70
C VAL A 34 3.98 11.71 1.92
N LEU A 35 4.80 11.37 0.92
CA LEU A 35 6.24 11.65 0.91
C LEU A 35 6.66 12.31 -0.41
N GLY A 36 7.44 13.39 -0.32
CA GLY A 36 7.90 14.16 -1.49
C GLY A 36 7.02 15.37 -1.79
N THR A 37 7.54 16.25 -2.65
CA THR A 37 6.96 17.58 -2.94
C THR A 37 6.75 17.81 -4.44
N GLY A 38 7.04 16.82 -5.29
CA GLY A 38 6.91 16.98 -6.73
C GLY A 38 5.46 16.91 -7.22
N GLU A 39 5.22 17.42 -8.43
CA GLU A 39 3.88 17.52 -9.01
C GLU A 39 3.30 16.17 -9.47
N LYS A 40 4.16 15.17 -9.73
CA LYS A 40 3.72 13.87 -10.25
C LYS A 40 3.26 12.94 -9.14
N VAL A 41 1.97 12.66 -9.09
CA VAL A 41 1.37 11.80 -8.06
C VAL A 41 1.59 10.31 -8.37
N LEU A 42 2.05 9.56 -7.37
CA LEU A 42 2.15 8.11 -7.40
C LEU A 42 1.37 7.51 -6.24
N TYR A 43 0.45 6.60 -6.53
CA TYR A 43 -0.24 5.80 -5.52
C TYR A 43 0.51 4.49 -5.30
N VAL A 44 0.91 4.20 -4.06
CA VAL A 44 1.75 3.04 -3.78
C VAL A 44 1.23 2.24 -2.59
N PHE A 45 0.86 0.98 -2.83
CA PHE A 45 0.51 0.05 -1.76
C PHE A 45 1.76 -0.62 -1.23
N ILE A 46 2.00 -0.49 0.07
CA ILE A 46 3.17 -1.03 0.75
C ILE A 46 2.78 -1.78 2.01
N ASP A 47 3.60 -2.74 2.40
CA ASP A 47 3.50 -3.38 3.72
C ASP A 47 4.74 -3.00 4.54
N PRO A 48 4.60 -2.43 5.75
CA PRO A 48 5.72 -2.00 6.56
C PRO A 48 6.66 -3.14 6.99
N LEU A 49 6.20 -4.40 6.95
CA LEU A 49 7.02 -5.58 7.26
C LEU A 49 7.53 -6.31 6.00
N CYS A 50 7.09 -5.92 4.80
CA CYS A 50 7.57 -6.54 3.56
C CYS A 50 8.97 -6.05 3.16
N LYS A 51 9.92 -6.99 2.96
CA LYS A 51 11.30 -6.69 2.53
C LYS A 51 11.36 -5.82 1.26
N HIS A 52 10.54 -6.11 0.26
CA HIS A 52 10.53 -5.37 -1.00
C HIS A 52 9.96 -3.96 -0.82
N SER A 53 8.90 -3.80 -0.03
CA SER A 53 8.34 -2.50 0.31
C SER A 53 9.36 -1.64 1.06
N ARG A 54 10.07 -2.21 2.04
CA ARG A 54 11.15 -1.51 2.75
C ARG A 54 12.29 -1.08 1.82
N LYS A 55 12.70 -1.97 0.90
CA LYS A 55 13.74 -1.64 -0.09
C LYS A 55 13.29 -0.48 -0.98
N PHE A 56 12.04 -0.49 -1.43
CA PHE A 56 11.46 0.58 -2.23
C PHE A 56 11.41 1.91 -1.48
N VAL A 57 10.83 1.93 -0.28
CA VAL A 57 10.73 3.16 0.53
C VAL A 57 12.11 3.73 0.85
N ARG A 58 13.10 2.89 1.21
CA ARG A 58 14.48 3.33 1.42
C ARG A 58 15.09 3.96 0.16
N MET A 59 14.88 3.36 -1.01
CA MET A 59 15.40 3.87 -2.28
C MET A 59 14.80 5.24 -2.61
N VAL A 60 13.48 5.40 -2.44
CA VAL A 60 12.77 6.66 -2.69
C VAL A 60 13.22 7.73 -1.70
N TYR A 61 13.22 7.44 -0.40
CA TYR A 61 13.61 8.37 0.66
C TYR A 61 15.03 8.91 0.50
N LYS A 62 15.98 8.07 0.06
CA LYS A 62 17.37 8.49 -0.17
C LYS A 62 17.58 9.27 -1.47
N ASN A 63 16.57 9.39 -2.32
CA ASN A 63 16.71 10.00 -3.65
C ASN A 63 15.93 11.31 -3.73
N GLN A 64 16.58 12.41 -3.34
CA GLN A 64 15.97 13.74 -3.33
C GLN A 64 15.44 14.18 -4.70
N LYS A 65 16.12 13.79 -5.80
CA LYS A 65 15.63 14.04 -7.16
C LYS A 65 14.29 13.36 -7.45
N MET A 66 14.05 12.19 -6.88
CA MET A 66 12.75 11.52 -7.01
C MET A 66 11.70 12.20 -6.14
N LEU A 67 12.04 12.61 -4.92
CA LEU A 67 11.13 13.32 -4.02
C LEU A 67 10.74 14.72 -4.52
N SER A 68 11.62 15.40 -5.25
CA SER A 68 11.31 16.68 -5.88
C SER A 68 10.48 16.55 -7.16
N LYS A 69 10.49 15.36 -7.78
CA LYS A 69 9.76 15.08 -9.03
C LYS A 69 8.40 14.43 -8.78
N TYR A 70 8.27 13.63 -7.72
CA TYR A 70 7.09 12.84 -7.43
C TYR A 70 6.57 13.08 -6.01
N GLN A 71 5.25 12.98 -5.86
CA GLN A 71 4.57 12.89 -4.58
C GLN A 71 4.06 11.46 -4.39
N TYR A 72 4.64 10.74 -3.45
CA TYR A 72 4.32 9.35 -3.14
C TYR A 72 3.21 9.30 -2.10
N HIS A 73 2.04 8.80 -2.49
CA HIS A 73 0.92 8.52 -1.60
C HIS A 73 0.98 7.04 -1.21
N PHE A 74 1.51 6.77 -0.03
CA PHE A 74 1.65 5.43 0.52
C PHE A 74 0.38 4.95 1.21
N PHE A 75 -0.18 3.86 0.71
CA PHE A 75 -1.26 3.12 1.34
C PHE A 75 -0.70 1.90 2.08
N LEU A 76 -0.87 1.87 3.40
CA LEU A 76 -0.40 0.74 4.20
C LEU A 76 -1.37 -0.45 4.05
N TYR A 77 -0.93 -1.47 3.30
CA TYR A 77 -1.71 -2.66 2.95
C TYR A 77 -0.96 -3.95 3.29
N GLY A 78 -1.24 -4.47 4.48
CA GLY A 78 -0.60 -5.65 5.04
C GLY A 78 -0.78 -6.91 4.19
N ILE A 79 0.28 -7.73 4.13
CA ILE A 79 0.27 -9.09 3.62
C ILE A 79 -0.15 -9.99 4.79
N PRO A 80 -1.21 -10.81 4.66
CA PRO A 80 -1.78 -11.56 5.79
C PRO A 80 -0.76 -12.36 6.62
N ARG A 81 0.18 -13.05 5.96
CA ARG A 81 1.21 -13.86 6.62
C ARG A 81 2.25 -13.06 7.43
N LEU A 82 2.37 -11.75 7.20
CA LEU A 82 3.30 -10.88 7.93
C LEU A 82 2.69 -10.27 9.18
N LYS A 83 1.37 -10.39 9.37
CA LYS A 83 0.64 -9.88 10.56
C LYS A 83 0.90 -8.39 10.85
N SER A 84 1.01 -7.57 9.82
CA SER A 84 1.41 -6.16 9.93
C SER A 84 0.35 -5.21 10.54
N THR A 85 -0.84 -5.68 10.90
CA THR A 85 -1.98 -4.82 11.29
C THR A 85 -1.68 -3.91 12.48
N GLU A 86 -1.03 -4.42 13.52
CA GLU A 86 -0.68 -3.62 14.71
C GLU A 86 0.44 -2.63 14.43
N VAL A 87 1.36 -2.97 13.51
CA VAL A 87 2.42 -2.05 13.06
C VAL A 87 1.82 -0.93 12.22
N ILE A 88 0.88 -1.26 11.33
CA ILE A 88 0.13 -0.28 10.55
C ILE A 88 -0.69 0.64 11.47
N SER A 89 -1.32 0.07 12.49
CA SER A 89 -2.07 0.85 13.49
C SER A 89 -1.14 1.78 14.29
N ALA A 90 0.03 1.30 14.72
CA ALA A 90 1.02 2.13 15.39
C ALA A 90 1.47 3.32 14.52
N ILE A 91 1.68 3.09 13.21
CA ILE A 91 2.04 4.16 12.28
C ILE A 91 0.89 5.17 12.13
N TYR A 92 -0.36 4.74 11.98
CA TYR A 92 -1.48 5.67 11.80
C TYR A 92 -1.89 6.43 13.06
N LEU A 93 -1.57 5.89 14.24
CA LEU A 93 -1.94 6.47 15.54
C LEU A 93 -0.80 7.29 16.17
N SER A 94 0.38 7.34 15.56
CA SER A 94 1.48 8.14 16.08
C SER A 94 1.26 9.64 15.82
N GLU A 95 1.98 10.46 16.58
CA GLU A 95 1.96 11.92 16.45
C GLU A 95 2.48 12.37 15.07
N ASP A 96 3.52 11.70 14.57
CA ASP A 96 4.03 11.88 13.21
C ASP A 96 4.02 10.54 12.45
N PRO A 97 2.93 10.27 11.69
CA PRO A 97 2.80 9.03 10.93
C PRO A 97 3.87 8.82 9.85
N ILE A 98 4.38 9.90 9.22
CA ILE A 98 5.39 9.78 8.17
C ILE A 98 6.73 9.39 8.77
N GLU A 99 7.18 10.11 9.80
CA GLU A 99 8.42 9.79 10.48
C GLU A 99 8.36 8.38 11.08
N THR A 100 7.22 8.01 11.68
CA THR A 100 7.02 6.66 12.23
C THR A 100 7.08 5.58 11.15
N GLN A 101 6.48 5.82 9.98
CA GLN A 101 6.58 4.91 8.84
C GLN A 101 8.04 4.72 8.40
N LEU A 102 8.80 5.83 8.29
CA LEU A 102 10.20 5.80 7.88
C LEU A 102 11.06 5.06 8.90
N ASP A 103 10.83 5.27 10.19
CA ASP A 103 11.51 4.55 11.27
C ASP A 103 11.27 3.04 11.19
N VAL A 104 10.01 2.62 10.98
CA VAL A 104 9.65 1.20 10.82
C VAL A 104 10.29 0.58 9.58
N MET A 105 10.24 1.29 8.45
CA MET A 105 10.60 0.70 7.15
C MET A 105 12.09 0.82 6.81
N ILE A 106 12.74 1.89 7.27
CA ILE A 106 14.14 2.20 6.96
C ILE A 106 15.03 1.81 8.13
N ASN A 107 14.71 2.30 9.34
CA ASN A 107 15.52 2.11 10.55
C ASN A 107 15.16 0.81 11.29
N LYS A 108 14.11 0.11 10.86
CA LYS A 108 13.61 -1.15 11.43
C LYS A 108 13.21 -1.04 12.90
N LYS A 109 12.85 0.16 13.38
CA LYS A 109 12.28 0.35 14.72
C LYS A 109 10.80 -0.02 14.66
N ILE A 110 10.44 -1.20 15.16
CA ILE A 110 9.07 -1.70 15.04
C ILE A 110 8.28 -1.31 16.27
N PHE A 111 7.16 -0.62 16.05
CA PHE A 111 6.19 -0.27 17.05
C PHE A 111 4.93 -1.10 16.83
N TYR A 112 4.27 -1.48 17.92
CA TYR A 112 3.01 -2.21 17.90
C TYR A 112 1.99 -1.41 18.69
N HIS A 113 0.81 -1.24 18.11
CA HIS A 113 -0.31 -0.62 18.81
C HIS A 113 -1.57 -1.36 18.39
N LYS A 114 -2.43 -1.68 19.36
CA LYS A 114 -3.73 -2.28 19.07
C LYS A 114 -4.56 -1.33 18.21
N ASP A 115 -5.32 -1.86 17.27
CA ASP A 115 -6.17 -1.03 16.42
C ASP A 115 -7.25 -0.32 17.24
N THR A 116 -7.56 0.91 16.84
CA THR A 116 -8.72 1.66 17.31
C THR A 116 -9.77 1.70 16.21
N ASN A 117 -10.98 2.17 16.49
CA ASN A 117 -12.01 2.30 15.47
C ASN A 117 -11.56 3.17 14.29
N SER A 118 -10.77 4.22 14.54
CA SER A 118 -10.26 5.11 13.49
C SER A 118 -9.22 4.41 12.62
N SER A 119 -8.20 3.78 13.21
CA SER A 119 -7.16 3.08 12.44
C SER A 119 -7.75 1.88 11.68
N LYS A 120 -8.67 1.13 12.31
CA LYS A 120 -9.35 -0.01 11.69
C LYS A 120 -10.21 0.41 10.49
N THR A 121 -10.94 1.53 10.60
CA THR A 121 -11.75 2.07 9.49
C THR A 121 -10.86 2.43 8.30
N LYS A 122 -9.77 3.16 8.56
CA LYS A 122 -8.78 3.52 7.53
C LYS A 122 -8.18 2.28 6.85
N ILE A 123 -7.71 1.31 7.64
CA ILE A 123 -7.14 0.04 7.15
C ILE A 123 -8.16 -0.72 6.29
N ASN A 124 -9.43 -0.77 6.71
CA ASN A 124 -10.49 -1.48 5.98
C ASN A 124 -10.83 -0.82 4.63
N ARG A 125 -10.86 0.51 4.58
CA ARG A 125 -11.07 1.26 3.33
C ARG A 125 -9.96 0.98 2.32
N ILE A 126 -8.70 1.07 2.77
CA ILE A 126 -7.53 0.73 1.95
C ILE A 126 -7.59 -0.73 1.48
N ASN A 127 -7.86 -1.67 2.38
CA ASN A 127 -7.99 -3.10 2.05
C ASN A 127 -9.07 -3.34 0.97
N THR A 128 -10.20 -2.64 1.08
CA THR A 128 -11.31 -2.76 0.13
C THR A 128 -10.91 -2.30 -1.26
N VAL A 129 -10.31 -1.10 -1.37
CA VAL A 129 -9.83 -0.59 -2.66
C VAL A 129 -8.72 -1.47 -3.24
N ALA A 130 -7.76 -1.88 -2.42
CA ALA A 130 -6.66 -2.74 -2.86
C ALA A 130 -7.14 -4.07 -3.45
N LYS A 131 -8.21 -4.65 -2.87
CA LYS A 131 -8.86 -5.85 -3.41
C LYS A 131 -9.57 -5.57 -4.74
N LYS A 132 -10.34 -4.48 -4.82
CA LYS A 132 -11.07 -4.09 -6.05
C LYS A 132 -10.13 -3.88 -7.24
N ILE A 133 -8.98 -3.24 -7.05
CA ILE A 133 -7.98 -3.02 -8.11
C ILE A 133 -6.98 -4.19 -8.25
N ALA A 134 -7.24 -5.32 -7.59
CA ALA A 134 -6.43 -6.54 -7.66
C ALA A 134 -4.94 -6.38 -7.28
N VAL A 135 -4.63 -5.62 -6.22
CA VAL A 135 -3.26 -5.51 -5.67
C VAL A 135 -2.79 -6.87 -5.12
N SER A 136 -1.96 -7.55 -5.90
CA SER A 136 -1.43 -8.88 -5.56
C SER A 136 -0.05 -8.85 -4.90
N LYS A 137 0.76 -7.82 -5.16
CA LYS A 137 2.15 -7.70 -4.68
C LYS A 137 2.39 -6.37 -3.96
N ARG A 138 3.42 -6.32 -3.10
CA ARG A 138 3.86 -5.10 -2.40
C ARG A 138 5.39 -4.95 -2.58
N PRO A 139 5.92 -3.77 -2.98
CA PRO A 139 5.15 -2.58 -3.35
C PRO A 139 4.36 -2.81 -4.64
N TYR A 140 3.19 -2.17 -4.74
CA TYR A 140 2.45 -2.02 -5.99
C TYR A 140 2.34 -0.53 -6.29
N ILE A 141 2.70 -0.13 -7.50
CA ILE A 141 2.79 1.28 -7.90
C ILE A 141 1.76 1.54 -8.98
N PHE A 142 0.93 2.54 -8.77
CA PHE A 142 0.02 3.09 -9.76
C PHE A 142 0.46 4.51 -10.09
N ILE A 143 0.81 4.73 -11.37
CA ILE A 143 1.30 6.02 -11.86
C ILE A 143 0.09 6.81 -12.36
N VAL A 144 -0.14 7.99 -11.78
CA VAL A 144 -1.14 8.93 -12.31
C VAL A 144 -0.56 9.61 -13.55
N LYS A 145 -1.23 9.42 -14.68
CA LYS A 145 -0.91 10.01 -15.98
C LYS A 145 -1.41 11.44 -16.08
#